data_AF-A0A7C3NGC6-F1
#
_entry.id   AF-A0A7C3NGC6-F1
#
_cell.length_a   1.000
_cell.length_b   1.000
_cell.length_c   1.000
_cell.angle_alpha   90.00
_cell.angle_beta   90.00
_cell.angle_gamma   90.00
#
_symmetry.space_group_name_H-M   'P 1'
#
loop_
_entity.id
_entity.type
_entity.pdbx_description
1 polymer ?
#
loop_
_entity_poly.entity_id
_entity_poly.type
_entity_poly.pdbx_seq_one_letter_code
_entity_poly.pdbx_strand_id
1 'polypeptide(L)'
;MSAETERKPRREYRKTGDSRRKRELLTQGIDAIDGRTPEGKRAKRWMTFAREKKGGKECREDIEELIEEGTFDLWRALHVRNYIIADARKRGTPMNRRRGDLPKVNDKHDELMDRWQRINDDLQLDKGLDIARQLMQRNGVAPEHQTTGDQGLNQR
;
A
#
# COMPACT_ATOMS: atom_id res chain seq x y z
N MET A 1 25.59 7.49 55.79
CA MET A 1 25.02 7.88 54.48
C MET A 1 24.64 6.59 53.76
N SER A 2 23.36 6.24 53.77
CA SER A 2 22.86 5.00 53.18
C SER A 2 22.46 5.26 51.73
N ALA A 3 23.13 4.59 50.79
CA ALA A 3 22.82 4.67 49.37
C ALA A 3 21.47 3.99 49.11
N GLU A 4 20.45 4.79 48.83
CA GLU A 4 19.17 4.32 48.31
C GLU A 4 19.42 3.71 46.92
N THR A 5 19.29 2.40 46.84
CA THR A 5 19.35 1.68 45.57
C THR A 5 18.08 1.99 44.80
N GLU A 6 18.19 2.84 43.77
CA GLU A 6 17.14 3.08 42.78
C GLU A 6 16.64 1.74 42.22
N ARG A 7 15.50 1.29 42.72
CA ARG A 7 14.78 0.15 42.16
C ARG A 7 14.23 0.58 40.82
N LYS A 8 14.84 0.11 39.73
CA LYS A 8 14.29 0.21 38.37
C LYS A 8 12.82 -0.20 38.40
N PRO A 9 11.89 0.61 37.86
CA PRO A 9 10.48 0.27 37.85
C PRO A 9 10.30 -1.07 37.15
N ARG A 10 9.52 -1.94 37.80
CA ARG A 10 9.16 -3.27 37.30
C ARG A 10 8.56 -3.07 35.90
N ARG A 11 9.11 -3.74 34.87
CA ARG A 11 8.53 -3.75 33.52
C ARG A 11 7.07 -4.19 33.65
N GLU A 12 6.15 -3.24 33.58
CA GLU A 12 4.74 -3.56 33.39
C GLU A 12 4.64 -4.26 32.05
N TYR A 13 4.48 -5.58 32.10
CA TYR A 13 3.97 -6.33 30.97
C TYR A 13 2.54 -5.81 30.74
N ARG A 14 2.39 -4.79 29.89
CA ARG A 14 1.12 -4.54 29.22
C ARG A 14 0.81 -5.83 28.47
N LYS A 15 -0.09 -6.63 29.03
CA LYS A 15 -0.81 -7.67 28.29
C LYS A 15 -1.78 -6.94 27.35
N THR A 16 -1.26 -6.28 26.33
CA THR A 16 -2.05 -5.95 25.16
C THR A 16 -2.26 -7.28 24.45
N GLY A 17 -3.38 -7.93 24.77
CA GLY A 17 -3.86 -9.04 23.96
C GLY A 17 -3.99 -8.54 22.54
N ASP A 18 -3.51 -9.31 21.56
CA ASP A 18 -3.55 -8.88 20.16
C ASP A 18 -4.97 -8.44 19.81
N SER A 19 -5.06 -7.21 19.32
CA SER A 19 -6.34 -6.66 18.86
C SER A 19 -6.95 -7.60 17.82
N ARG A 20 -8.27 -7.50 17.64
CA ARG A 20 -8.96 -8.27 16.61
C ARG A 20 -8.32 -8.05 15.23
N ARG A 21 -7.96 -6.80 14.92
CA ARG A 21 -7.32 -6.40 13.66
C ARG A 21 -5.97 -7.06 13.47
N LYS A 22 -5.11 -7.05 14.49
CA LYS A 22 -3.80 -7.70 14.45
C LYS A 22 -3.90 -9.21 14.27
N ARG A 23 -4.86 -9.87 14.93
CA ARG A 23 -5.15 -11.30 14.71
C ARG A 23 -5.63 -11.59 13.28
N GLU A 24 -6.46 -10.73 12.71
CA GLU A 24 -6.89 -10.83 11.32
C GLU A 24 -5.69 -10.69 10.35
N LEU A 25 -4.78 -9.75 10.59
CA LEU A 25 -3.56 -9.58 9.77
C LEU A 25 -2.62 -10.79 9.86
N LEU A 26 -2.42 -11.34 11.05
CA LEU A 26 -1.65 -12.58 11.24
C LEU A 26 -2.28 -13.76 10.51
N THR A 27 -3.61 -13.88 10.56
CA THR A 27 -4.34 -14.93 9.83
C THR A 27 -4.21 -14.76 8.31
N GLN A 28 -4.12 -13.52 7.83
CA GLN A 28 -3.93 -13.21 6.42
C GLN A 28 -2.48 -13.40 5.95
N GLY A 29 -1.52 -13.62 6.86
CA GLY A 29 -0.14 -13.94 6.55
C GLY A 29 0.80 -12.74 6.48
N ILE A 30 0.60 -11.71 7.32
CA ILE A 30 1.55 -10.59 7.42
C ILE A 30 2.97 -11.02 7.81
N ASP A 31 3.11 -12.14 8.51
CA ASP A 31 4.38 -12.79 8.84
C ASP A 31 5.12 -13.33 7.60
N ALA A 32 4.42 -13.54 6.49
CA ALA A 32 4.99 -13.97 5.21
C ALA A 32 5.79 -12.88 4.49
N ILE A 33 5.82 -11.63 4.99
CA ILE A 33 6.60 -10.55 4.39
C ILE A 33 8.10 -10.82 4.55
N ASP A 34 8.70 -11.47 3.54
CA ASP A 34 10.12 -11.79 3.50
C ASP A 34 10.95 -10.60 3.02
N GLY A 35 11.79 -10.08 3.92
CA GLY A 35 12.71 -8.97 3.64
C GLY A 35 13.88 -9.32 2.71
N ARG A 36 13.98 -10.55 2.24
CA ARG A 36 14.95 -10.97 1.21
C ARG A 36 14.41 -10.73 -0.20
N THR A 37 13.09 -10.76 -0.37
CA THR A 37 12.42 -10.49 -1.65
C THR A 37 12.43 -8.99 -1.98
N PRO A 38 12.51 -8.58 -3.26
CA PRO A 38 12.42 -7.17 -3.65
C PRO A 38 11.15 -6.46 -3.12
N GLU A 39 10.02 -7.16 -3.13
CA GLU A 39 8.71 -6.69 -2.66
C GLU A 39 8.71 -6.49 -1.15
N GLY A 40 9.16 -7.50 -0.40
CA GLY A 40 9.26 -7.41 1.05
C GLY A 40 10.28 -6.37 1.52
N LYS A 41 11.38 -6.17 0.78
CA LYS A 41 12.31 -5.06 1.04
C LYS A 41 11.64 -3.71 0.91
N ARG A 42 10.84 -3.48 -0.14
CA ARG A 42 10.12 -2.21 -0.35
C ARG A 42 9.06 -1.99 0.71
N ALA A 43 8.25 -3.01 1.01
CA ALA A 43 7.23 -2.93 2.04
C ALA A 43 7.86 -2.62 3.42
N LYS A 44 8.92 -3.33 3.81
CA LYS A 44 9.62 -3.06 5.09
C LYS A 44 10.26 -1.67 5.13
N ARG A 45 10.80 -1.17 4.02
CA ARG A 45 11.30 0.22 3.97
C ARG A 45 10.19 1.24 4.21
N TRP A 46 9.03 1.04 3.59
CA TRP A 46 7.87 1.89 3.83
C TRP A 46 7.39 1.80 5.29
N MET A 47 7.34 0.60 5.86
CA MET A 47 7.00 0.37 7.27
C MET A 47 7.93 1.13 8.23
N THR A 48 9.24 1.02 8.03
CA THR A 48 10.24 1.74 8.84
C THR A 48 10.03 3.25 8.71
N PHE A 49 9.88 3.76 7.49
CA PHE A 49 9.62 5.18 7.23
C PHE A 49 8.34 5.67 7.93
N ALA A 50 7.24 4.92 7.80
CA ALA A 50 5.96 5.27 8.41
C ALA A 50 6.06 5.29 9.95
N ARG A 51 6.73 4.30 10.55
CA ARG A 51 6.99 4.24 11.99
C ARG A 51 7.82 5.44 12.45
N GLU A 52 8.91 5.75 11.78
CA GLU A 52 9.76 6.91 12.11
C GLU A 52 8.97 8.22 12.08
N LYS A 53 8.06 8.40 11.10
CA LYS A 53 7.21 9.58 11.00
C LYS A 53 6.11 9.67 12.05
N LYS A 54 5.70 8.56 12.66
CA LYS A 54 4.59 8.48 13.61
C LYS A 54 4.99 8.34 15.09
N GLY A 55 6.25 8.64 15.40
CA GLY A 55 6.76 8.61 16.78
C GLY A 55 7.70 7.43 17.07
N GLY A 56 8.08 6.66 16.05
CA GLY A 56 9.07 5.59 16.16
C GLY A 56 8.64 4.53 17.16
N LYS A 57 9.41 4.41 18.27
CA LYS A 57 9.16 3.43 19.33
C LYS A 57 7.98 3.79 20.24
N GLU A 58 7.58 5.05 20.24
CA GLU A 58 6.45 5.57 21.04
C GLU A 58 5.18 5.69 20.20
N CYS A 59 5.18 5.09 19.00
CA CYS A 59 4.01 5.04 18.14
C CYS A 59 2.85 4.38 18.90
N ARG A 60 1.67 5.00 18.83
CA ARG A 60 0.47 4.40 19.41
C ARG A 60 0.15 3.09 18.71
N GLU A 61 -0.39 2.13 19.46
CA GLU A 61 -0.69 0.78 18.97
C GLU A 61 -1.69 0.79 17.80
N ASP A 62 -2.70 1.66 17.85
CA ASP A 62 -3.68 1.83 16.75
C ASP A 62 -3.03 2.31 15.44
N ILE A 63 -2.02 3.16 15.55
CA ILE A 63 -1.23 3.64 14.41
C ILE A 63 -0.24 2.57 13.94
N GLU A 64 0.34 1.80 14.86
CA GLU A 64 1.25 0.69 14.52
C GLU A 64 0.51 -0.39 13.73
N GLU A 65 -0.71 -0.75 14.13
CA GLU A 65 -1.56 -1.70 13.39
C GLU A 65 -1.94 -1.18 12.00
N LEU A 66 -2.23 0.12 11.89
CA LEU A 66 -2.53 0.75 10.60
C LEU A 66 -1.32 0.73 9.67
N ILE A 67 -0.11 0.96 10.21
CA ILE A 67 1.14 0.81 9.47
C ILE A 67 1.36 -0.65 9.07
N GLU A 68 1.09 -1.62 9.93
CA GLU A 68 1.21 -3.05 9.61
C GLU A 68 0.27 -3.45 8.47
N GLU A 69 -0.99 -3.01 8.50
CA GLU A 69 -1.95 -3.23 7.43
C GLU A 69 -1.49 -2.61 6.10
N GLY A 70 -1.09 -1.34 6.11
CA GLY A 70 -0.59 -0.69 4.89
C GLY A 70 0.66 -1.38 4.34
N THR A 71 1.53 -1.88 5.22
CA THR A 71 2.73 -2.63 4.83
C THR A 71 2.34 -3.93 4.12
N PHE A 72 1.34 -4.61 4.64
CA PHE A 72 0.82 -5.84 4.06
C PHE A 72 0.15 -5.62 2.71
N ASP A 73 -0.70 -4.60 2.58
CA ASP A 73 -1.36 -4.26 1.31
C ASP A 73 -0.33 -3.87 0.24
N LEU A 74 0.67 -3.06 0.59
CA LEU A 74 1.77 -2.70 -0.32
C LEU A 74 2.55 -3.93 -0.77
N TRP A 75 2.91 -4.82 0.17
CA TRP A 75 3.62 -6.05 -0.16
C TRP A 75 2.82 -6.91 -1.14
N ARG A 76 1.53 -7.12 -0.89
CA ARG A 76 0.64 -7.88 -1.78
C ARG A 76 0.52 -7.23 -3.15
N ALA A 77 0.34 -5.90 -3.22
CA ALA A 77 0.25 -5.18 -4.47
C ALA A 77 1.51 -5.38 -5.32
N LEU A 78 2.69 -5.22 -4.70
CA LEU A 78 3.97 -5.45 -5.38
C LEU A 78 4.15 -6.89 -5.86
N HIS A 79 3.68 -7.86 -5.07
CA HIS A 79 3.74 -9.27 -5.44
C HIS A 79 2.83 -9.57 -6.63
N VAL A 80 1.59 -9.07 -6.60
CA VAL A 80 0.63 -9.17 -7.71
C VAL A 80 1.18 -8.51 -8.98
N ARG A 81 1.81 -7.33 -8.86
CA ARG A 81 2.47 -6.66 -9.97
C ARG A 81 3.56 -7.53 -10.61
N ASN A 82 4.40 -8.16 -9.80
CA ASN A 82 5.45 -9.05 -10.31
C ASN A 82 4.88 -10.29 -10.98
N TYR A 83 3.78 -10.84 -10.47
CA TYR A 83 3.03 -11.89 -11.13
C TYR A 83 2.51 -11.43 -12.51
N ILE A 84 1.87 -10.26 -12.59
CA ILE A 84 1.36 -9.68 -13.84
C ILE A 84 2.50 -9.50 -14.86
N ILE A 85 3.65 -8.99 -14.43
CA ILE A 85 4.84 -8.82 -15.29
C ILE A 85 5.36 -10.18 -15.78
N ALA A 86 5.45 -11.18 -14.90
CA ALA A 86 5.92 -12.52 -15.26
C ALA A 86 4.96 -13.20 -16.24
N ASP A 87 3.66 -13.08 -16.02
CA ASP A 87 2.61 -13.58 -16.89
C ASP A 87 2.65 -12.90 -18.28
N ALA A 88 2.80 -11.57 -18.32
CA ALA A 88 2.99 -10.82 -19.56
C ALA A 88 4.25 -11.28 -20.34
N ARG A 89 5.38 -11.48 -19.64
CA ARG A 89 6.60 -12.03 -20.24
C ARG A 89 6.41 -13.43 -20.79
N LYS A 90 5.72 -14.31 -20.04
CA LYS A 90 5.45 -15.70 -20.45
C LYS A 90 4.51 -15.78 -21.66
N ARG A 91 3.49 -14.91 -21.70
CA ARG A 91 2.56 -14.80 -22.83
C ARG A 91 3.20 -14.16 -24.07
N GLY A 92 4.42 -13.61 -23.93
CA GLY A 92 5.17 -12.96 -24.99
C GLY A 92 4.35 -11.81 -25.56
N THR A 93 4.09 -10.76 -24.77
CA THR A 93 3.12 -9.72 -25.14
C THR A 93 3.36 -9.21 -26.55
N PRO A 94 2.33 -9.21 -27.36
CA PRO A 94 2.13 -8.14 -28.31
C PRO A 94 1.01 -7.27 -27.62
N MET A 95 0.74 -5.99 -27.91
CA MET A 95 -0.50 -5.30 -27.41
C MET A 95 -1.82 -6.00 -27.87
N ASN A 96 -1.77 -7.28 -28.28
CA ASN A 96 -1.84 -7.72 -29.67
C ASN A 96 -1.95 -9.26 -29.54
N ARG A 97 -3.09 -9.88 -29.37
CA ARG A 97 -4.02 -10.20 -30.44
C ARG A 97 -5.33 -10.50 -29.73
N ARG A 98 -6.16 -9.48 -29.51
CA ARG A 98 -7.62 -9.64 -29.42
C ARG A 98 -8.18 -10.57 -28.31
N ARG A 99 -7.89 -10.37 -27.02
CA ARG A 99 -8.76 -10.91 -25.97
C ARG A 99 -9.08 -9.84 -24.93
N GLY A 100 -10.34 -9.41 -24.95
CA GLY A 100 -10.90 -8.30 -24.18
C GLY A 100 -11.24 -8.63 -22.72
N ASP A 101 -10.46 -9.49 -22.07
CA ASP A 101 -10.55 -9.68 -20.63
C ASP A 101 -9.13 -9.70 -20.05
N LEU A 102 -8.73 -8.57 -19.47
CA LEU A 102 -7.57 -8.54 -18.59
C LEU A 102 -7.84 -9.48 -17.40
N PRO A 103 -6.85 -10.22 -16.89
CA PRO A 103 -7.06 -11.05 -15.72
C PRO A 103 -7.53 -10.18 -14.54
N LYS A 104 -8.55 -10.63 -13.80
CA LYS A 104 -9.04 -10.06 -12.51
C LYS A 104 -7.94 -9.76 -11.47
N VAL A 105 -6.73 -10.25 -11.74
CA VAL A 105 -5.51 -10.01 -10.99
C VAL A 105 -5.06 -8.53 -11.08
N ASN A 106 -5.36 -7.84 -12.18
CA ASN A 106 -5.12 -6.39 -12.30
C ASN A 106 -6.02 -5.61 -11.34
N ASP A 107 -7.33 -5.92 -11.32
CA ASP A 107 -8.27 -5.31 -10.37
C ASP A 107 -7.81 -5.54 -8.93
N LYS A 108 -7.26 -6.72 -8.63
CA LYS A 108 -6.69 -7.03 -7.32
C LYS A 108 -5.47 -6.17 -6.98
N HIS A 109 -4.61 -5.88 -7.95
CA HIS A 109 -3.49 -4.95 -7.76
C HIS A 109 -4.02 -3.55 -7.41
N ASP A 110 -4.97 -3.05 -8.19
CA ASP A 110 -5.48 -1.70 -8.05
C ASP A 110 -6.24 -1.53 -6.73
N GLU A 111 -7.05 -2.50 -6.34
CA GLU A 111 -7.69 -2.54 -5.01
C GLU A 111 -6.69 -2.47 -3.86
N LEU A 112 -5.56 -3.20 -3.95
CA LEU A 112 -4.55 -3.22 -2.90
C LEU A 112 -3.77 -1.89 -2.85
N MET A 113 -3.47 -1.32 -4.02
CA MET A 113 -2.84 0.00 -4.12
C MET A 113 -3.75 1.09 -3.56
N ASP A 114 -5.06 1.04 -3.85
CA ASP A 114 -6.04 1.99 -3.32
C ASP A 114 -6.16 1.89 -1.80
N ARG A 115 -6.19 0.68 -1.23
CA ARG A 115 -6.20 0.49 0.23
C ARG A 115 -4.93 1.00 0.87
N TRP A 116 -3.77 0.66 0.32
CA TRP A 116 -2.49 1.18 0.79
C TRP A 116 -2.46 2.71 0.73
N GLN A 117 -2.95 3.32 -0.36
CA GLN A 117 -2.96 4.77 -0.51
C GLN A 117 -3.88 5.44 0.52
N ARG A 118 -5.07 4.89 0.79
CA ARG A 118 -5.95 5.39 1.85
C ARG A 118 -5.26 5.35 3.21
N ILE A 119 -4.60 4.23 3.53
CA ILE A 119 -3.83 4.10 4.76
C ILE A 119 -2.69 5.12 4.81
N ASN A 120 -2.00 5.34 3.70
CA ASN A 120 -0.92 6.31 3.61
C ASN A 120 -1.42 7.76 3.77
N ASP A 121 -2.62 8.06 3.25
CA ASP A 121 -3.30 9.34 3.37
C ASP A 121 -3.82 9.57 4.82
N ASP A 122 -4.41 8.54 5.45
CA ASP A 122 -4.83 8.53 6.86
C ASP A 122 -3.62 8.73 7.79
N LEU A 123 -2.51 8.09 7.46
CA LEU A 123 -1.23 8.29 8.12
C LEU A 123 -0.57 9.62 7.70
N GLN A 124 -1.15 10.41 6.80
CA GLN A 124 -0.62 11.72 6.41
C GLN A 124 0.87 11.69 6.03
N LEU A 125 1.33 10.58 5.45
CA LEU A 125 2.76 10.36 5.14
C LEU A 125 3.19 11.12 3.87
N ASP A 126 2.23 11.43 2.99
CA ASP A 126 2.45 12.06 1.68
C ASP A 126 2.18 13.57 1.64
N LYS A 127 2.39 14.30 2.75
CA LYS A 127 2.29 15.78 2.73
C LYS A 127 3.36 16.50 1.88
N GLY A 128 4.22 15.79 1.15
CA GLY A 128 5.30 16.34 0.34
C GLY A 128 5.42 15.84 -1.11
N LEU A 129 4.60 14.88 -1.53
CA LEU A 129 4.62 14.32 -2.91
C LEU A 129 3.36 14.68 -3.73
N ASP A 130 2.51 15.54 -3.17
CA ASP A 130 1.28 16.04 -3.78
C ASP A 130 1.53 17.03 -4.95
N ILE A 131 2.73 17.09 -5.52
CA ILE A 131 2.99 17.98 -6.67
C ILE A 131 2.26 17.44 -7.92
N ALA A 132 2.28 16.13 -8.16
CA ALA A 132 1.61 15.54 -9.32
C ALA A 132 0.07 15.57 -9.18
N ARG A 133 -0.47 15.32 -7.99
CA ARG A 133 -1.92 15.42 -7.69
C ARG A 133 -2.39 16.87 -7.64
N GLN A 134 -1.63 17.81 -7.03
CA GLN A 134 -1.92 19.25 -7.13
C GLN A 134 -1.85 19.75 -8.56
N LEU A 135 -0.89 19.29 -9.38
CA LEU A 135 -0.83 19.64 -10.80
C LEU A 135 -2.06 19.12 -11.55
N MET A 136 -2.54 17.90 -11.26
CA MET A 136 -3.76 17.36 -11.86
C MET A 136 -5.02 18.11 -11.44
N GLN A 137 -5.15 18.49 -10.16
CA GLN A 137 -6.29 19.29 -9.67
C GLN A 137 -6.24 20.74 -10.14
N ARG A 138 -5.05 21.33 -10.27
CA ARG A 138 -4.83 22.71 -10.74
C ARG A 138 -4.99 22.86 -12.26
N ASN A 139 -4.73 21.80 -13.03
CA ASN A 139 -4.85 21.81 -14.49
C ASN A 139 -6.21 21.34 -15.01
N GLY A 140 -7.17 20.97 -14.14
CA GLY A 140 -8.57 20.76 -14.53
C GLY A 140 -8.79 19.73 -15.64
N VAL A 141 -7.92 18.73 -15.79
CA VAL A 141 -8.10 17.69 -16.81
C VAL A 141 -8.94 16.57 -16.20
N ALA A 142 -10.26 16.74 -16.23
CA ALA A 142 -11.18 15.61 -16.13
C ALA A 142 -10.97 14.71 -17.36
N PRO A 143 -10.97 13.36 -17.22
CA PRO A 143 -10.96 12.49 -18.37
C PRO A 143 -12.32 12.62 -19.07
N GLU A 144 -12.37 13.42 -20.12
CA GLU A 144 -13.53 13.46 -20.99
C GLU A 144 -13.70 12.09 -21.64
N HIS A 145 -14.83 11.45 -21.32
CA HIS A 145 -15.41 10.39 -22.14
C HIS A 145 -15.65 10.95 -23.55
N GLN A 146 -14.74 10.67 -24.49
CA GLN A 146 -15.06 10.81 -25.90
C GLN A 146 -15.92 9.62 -26.33
N THR A 147 -17.21 9.74 -26.08
CA THR A 147 -18.25 9.19 -26.96
C THR A 147 -18.20 9.95 -28.27
N THR A 148 -17.56 9.38 -29.30
CA THR A 148 -17.81 9.76 -30.69
C THR A 148 -18.67 8.69 -31.33
N GLY A 149 -19.98 8.85 -31.13
CA GLY A 149 -20.98 8.38 -32.08
C GLY A 149 -20.88 9.23 -33.34
N ASP A 150 -20.80 8.54 -34.48
CA ASP A 150 -21.68 8.69 -35.63
C ASP A 150 -22.22 10.10 -35.93
N GLN A 151 -21.72 10.76 -36.98
CA GLN A 151 -22.53 11.48 -37.98
C GLN A 151 -21.76 11.57 -39.30
N GLY A 152 -22.35 11.00 -40.36
CA GLY A 152 -21.92 11.24 -41.73
C GLY A 152 -22.31 12.63 -42.25
N LEU A 153 -21.73 13.03 -43.38
CA LEU A 153 -22.20 14.00 -44.39
C LEU A 153 -21.07 14.07 -45.46
N ASN A 154 -21.17 13.37 -46.59
CA ASN A 154 -21.90 13.70 -47.81
C ASN A 154 -21.39 14.98 -48.53
N GLN A 155 -20.91 14.75 -49.77
CA GLN A 155 -20.84 15.67 -50.93
C GLN A 155 -19.91 16.89 -50.89
N ARG A 156 -18.88 16.87 -51.75
CA ARG A 156 -18.93 17.45 -53.10
C ARG A 156 -17.81 16.89 -53.97
#